data_AF-A0A100VM84-F1
#
_entry.id   AF-A0A100VM84-F1
#
_cell.length_a   1.000
_cell.length_b   1.000
_cell.length_c   1.000
_cell.angle_alpha   90.00
_cell.angle_beta   90.00
_cell.angle_gamma   90.00
#
_symmetry.space_group_name_H-M   'P 1'
#
loop_
_entity.id
_entity.type
_entity.pdbx_description
1 polymer ?
#
loop_
_entity_poly.entity_id
_entity_poly.type
_entity_poly.pdbx_seq_one_letter_code
_entity_poly.pdbx_strand_id
1 'polypeptide(L)'
;MNVMQQAEEALRRYEDMTSAQRTERLKQAGIEVLSLQDRRKREPGLRVRYDVEISCLQAIRIKRKDTSGMGGTQESLLEREASSTLFKRVERLAIKTLYTLGLDHGAVRMESSGNGGCAVISIDPCPWKGVTNLAATYRESWKQQQELLDEEWNHRPVPILGMDPEFVLVQMPESKIVPASRFLERSGMAGCDSVTIGGRRIYPIAELRPAPSSEPRELLAHLMRAFAAASRSISDHSLIWQAGGMPQRGLPLGGHIHFSGVNLTGELLRALDNYLALPLAFLQDPRGSGRRPRYGALGDFRLKSYGGFEYRTLPSFLVSPLVAKGVVALAGLIVSGYTQLRQRPLEKADVHTAFYEGKREVIKEHIPALVDDLKSLDGYARYERYASPLLLQLKLGRTWDESRDIRKLWNIRAGS
;
A
#
# COMPACT_ATOMS: atom_id res chain seq x y z
N MET A 1 -19.41 -14.79 2.09
CA MET A 1 -19.52 -14.30 3.48
C MET A 1 -19.94 -12.84 3.40
N ASN A 2 -20.97 -12.42 4.11
CA ASN A 2 -21.41 -11.02 4.08
C ASN A 2 -20.49 -10.14 4.96
N VAL A 3 -20.52 -8.82 4.76
CA VAL A 3 -19.62 -7.86 5.46
C VAL A 3 -19.64 -8.03 6.99
N MET A 4 -20.82 -8.25 7.58
CA MET A 4 -20.97 -8.42 9.04
C MET A 4 -20.27 -9.69 9.55
N GLN A 5 -20.41 -10.81 8.85
CA GLN A 5 -19.72 -12.05 9.20
C GLN A 5 -18.19 -11.89 9.13
N GLN A 6 -17.68 -11.16 8.13
CA GLN A 6 -16.25 -10.84 8.02
C GLN A 6 -15.77 -10.00 9.21
N ALA A 7 -16.57 -9.02 9.65
CA ALA A 7 -16.25 -8.19 10.80
C ALA A 7 -16.20 -8.99 12.11
N GLU A 8 -17.13 -9.92 12.34
CA GLU A 8 -17.13 -10.77 13.53
C GLU A 8 -15.95 -11.78 13.53
N GLU A 9 -15.57 -12.32 12.37
CA GLU A 9 -14.37 -13.16 12.25
C GLU A 9 -13.07 -12.39 12.48
N ALA A 10 -12.99 -11.16 11.97
CA ALA A 10 -11.88 -10.26 12.24
C ALA A 10 -11.78 -9.91 13.73
N LEU A 11 -12.91 -9.68 14.39
CA LEU A 11 -12.98 -9.42 15.82
C LEU A 11 -12.47 -10.60 16.65
N ARG A 12 -12.88 -11.83 16.34
CA ARG A 12 -12.37 -13.03 17.03
C ARG A 12 -10.84 -13.13 16.95
N ARG A 13 -10.28 -12.98 15.75
CA ARG A 13 -8.82 -12.98 15.54
C ARG A 13 -8.12 -11.83 16.26
N TYR A 14 -8.75 -10.68 16.35
CA TYR A 14 -8.26 -9.56 17.14
C TYR A 14 -8.20 -9.89 18.63
N GLU A 15 -9.28 -10.48 19.16
CA GLU A 15 -9.40 -10.89 20.56
C GLU A 15 -8.37 -11.94 20.96
N ASP A 16 -8.04 -12.86 20.05
CA ASP A 16 -6.99 -13.88 20.24
C ASP A 16 -5.56 -13.28 20.36
N MET A 17 -5.33 -12.07 19.82
CA MET A 17 -4.04 -11.39 20.00
C MET A 17 -3.91 -10.79 21.40
N THR A 18 -2.80 -11.08 22.08
CA THR A 18 -2.43 -10.40 23.33
C THR A 18 -2.20 -8.90 23.13
N SER A 19 -2.36 -8.10 24.18
CA SER A 19 -2.06 -6.66 24.13
C SER A 19 -0.61 -6.36 23.72
N ALA A 20 0.34 -7.22 24.09
CA ALA A 20 1.74 -7.12 23.67
C ALA A 20 1.91 -7.33 22.16
N GLN A 21 1.28 -8.38 21.59
CA GLN A 21 1.30 -8.63 20.14
C GLN A 21 0.67 -7.49 19.35
N ARG A 22 -0.47 -6.94 19.81
CA ARG A 22 -1.11 -5.79 19.16
C ARG A 22 -0.19 -4.57 19.16
N THR A 23 0.46 -4.27 20.28
CA THR A 23 1.37 -3.13 20.42
C THR A 23 2.59 -3.29 19.52
N GLU A 24 3.19 -4.49 19.49
CA GLU A 24 4.36 -4.77 18.66
C GLU A 24 4.03 -4.68 17.16
N ARG A 25 2.88 -5.22 16.72
CA ARG A 25 2.40 -5.06 15.32
C ARG A 25 2.27 -3.60 14.91
N LEU A 26 1.65 -2.76 15.75
CA LEU A 26 1.51 -1.33 15.49
C LEU A 26 2.88 -0.64 15.39
N LYS A 27 3.80 -0.95 16.31
CA LYS A 27 5.16 -0.40 16.31
C LYS A 27 5.93 -0.79 15.05
N GLN A 28 5.86 -2.05 14.61
CA GLN A 28 6.48 -2.54 13.37
C GLN A 28 5.92 -1.84 12.13
N ALA A 29 4.62 -1.54 12.13
CA ALA A 29 3.97 -0.74 11.10
C ALA A 29 4.28 0.77 11.21
N GLY A 30 5.12 1.20 12.15
CA GLY A 30 5.52 2.60 12.33
C GLY A 30 4.40 3.48 12.90
N ILE A 31 3.50 2.90 13.68
CA ILE A 31 2.41 3.60 14.35
C ILE A 31 2.82 3.88 15.79
N GLU A 32 2.81 5.15 16.17
CA GLU A 32 3.06 5.56 17.55
C GLU A 32 1.84 5.23 18.42
N VAL A 33 2.07 4.58 19.56
CA VAL A 33 1.04 4.23 20.55
C VAL A 33 1.39 4.90 21.87
N LEU A 34 0.46 5.65 22.45
CA LEU A 34 0.66 6.31 23.74
C LEU A 34 0.22 5.39 24.87
N SER A 35 1.17 4.99 25.72
CA SER A 35 0.85 4.25 26.94
C SER A 35 0.16 5.15 27.97
N LEU A 36 -0.54 4.55 28.94
CA LEU A 36 -1.11 5.29 30.06
C LEU A 36 -0.05 6.07 30.86
N GLN A 37 1.18 5.56 30.96
CA GLN A 37 2.27 6.23 31.65
C GLN A 37 2.76 7.46 30.86
N ASP A 38 2.89 7.35 29.54
CA ASP A 38 3.30 8.48 28.68
C ASP A 38 2.28 9.61 28.73
N ARG A 39 0.99 9.25 28.80
CA ARG A 39 -0.11 10.22 28.94
C ARG A 39 -0.06 11.01 30.25
N ARG A 40 0.42 10.39 31.34
CA ARG A 40 0.57 11.04 32.66
C ARG A 40 1.80 11.94 32.72
N LYS A 41 2.85 11.62 31.96
CA LYS A 41 4.10 12.42 31.91
C LYS A 41 4.02 13.66 31.02
N ARG A 42 3.02 13.75 30.13
CA ARG A 42 2.85 14.91 29.24
C ARG A 42 2.43 16.15 30.01
N GLU A 43 3.16 17.24 29.78
CA GLU A 43 2.90 18.55 30.37
C GLU A 43 1.46 19.06 30.12
N PRO A 44 0.95 19.94 30.99
CA PRO A 44 -0.29 20.66 30.74
C PRO A 44 -0.16 21.56 29.49
N GLY A 45 -1.13 21.51 28.59
CA GLY A 45 -1.10 22.28 27.34
C GLY A 45 -2.30 21.98 26.44
N LEU A 46 -2.35 22.61 25.26
CA LEU A 46 -3.38 22.32 24.25
C LEU A 46 -3.26 20.87 23.78
N ARG A 47 -4.33 20.09 23.95
CA ARG A 47 -4.41 18.70 23.47
C ARG A 47 -5.46 18.62 22.38
N VAL A 48 -5.04 18.15 21.21
CA VAL A 48 -5.93 17.90 20.07
C VAL A 48 -6.11 16.40 19.95
N ARG A 49 -7.35 15.92 20.06
CA ARG A 49 -7.73 14.51 19.91
C ARG A 49 -8.63 14.31 18.72
N TYR A 50 -8.56 13.11 18.15
CA TYR A 50 -9.41 12.66 17.07
C TYR A 50 -10.08 11.35 17.47
N ASP A 51 -11.40 11.30 17.41
CA ASP A 51 -12.18 10.05 17.45
C ASP A 51 -12.59 9.73 16.01
N VAL A 52 -12.04 8.64 15.48
CA VAL A 52 -12.16 8.26 14.07
C VAL A 52 -12.92 6.95 13.97
N GLU A 53 -14.08 6.98 13.32
CA GLU A 53 -14.91 5.80 13.07
C GLU A 53 -14.65 5.31 11.64
N ILE A 54 -14.15 4.09 11.50
CA ILE A 54 -13.82 3.48 10.21
C ILE A 54 -14.78 2.34 9.93
N SER A 55 -15.38 2.33 8.75
CA SER A 55 -16.11 1.18 8.21
C SER A 55 -15.70 0.94 6.76
N CYS A 56 -15.49 -0.32 6.38
CA CYS A 56 -15.13 -0.74 5.02
C CYS A 56 -13.86 0.00 4.53
N LEU A 57 -12.86 0.14 5.41
CA LEU A 57 -11.63 0.90 5.14
C LEU A 57 -11.86 2.37 4.75
N GLN A 58 -12.92 3.00 5.24
CA GLN A 58 -13.21 4.43 5.04
C GLN A 58 -13.70 5.07 6.34
N ALA A 59 -13.36 6.34 6.57
CA ALA A 59 -13.94 7.07 7.70
C ALA A 59 -15.41 7.38 7.44
N ILE A 60 -16.29 6.88 8.31
CA ILE A 60 -17.72 7.28 8.32
C ILE A 60 -17.93 8.51 9.20
N ARG A 61 -17.00 8.79 10.13
CA ARG A 61 -17.03 9.97 11.01
C ARG A 61 -15.66 10.28 11.59
N ILE A 62 -15.29 11.55 11.63
CA ILE A 62 -14.11 12.05 12.36
C ILE A 62 -14.53 13.21 13.26
N LYS A 63 -14.40 13.03 14.58
CA LYS A 63 -14.61 14.10 15.57
C LYS A 63 -13.26 14.61 16.06
N ARG A 64 -13.04 15.91 15.98
CA ARG A 64 -11.91 16.60 16.59
C ARG A 64 -12.33 17.16 17.95
N LYS A 65 -11.49 16.97 18.97
CA LYS A 65 -11.68 17.51 20.32
C LYS A 65 -10.42 18.26 20.73
N ASP A 66 -10.58 19.55 20.96
CA ASP A 66 -9.51 20.44 21.42
C ASP A 66 -9.73 20.73 22.91
N THR A 67 -8.77 20.36 23.75
CA THR A 67 -8.79 20.60 25.19
C THR A 67 -7.71 21.61 25.56
N SER A 68 -8.09 22.74 26.13
CA SER A 68 -7.16 23.77 26.60
C SER A 68 -6.65 23.48 28.01
N GLY A 69 -5.50 24.06 28.38
CA GLY A 69 -4.94 23.93 29.73
C GLY A 69 -5.82 24.51 30.85
N MET A 70 -6.81 25.35 30.50
CA MET A 70 -7.79 25.91 31.44
C MET A 70 -9.11 25.11 31.52
N GLY A 71 -9.15 23.90 30.96
CA GLY A 71 -10.30 22.99 31.07
C GLY A 71 -11.42 23.20 30.03
N GLY A 72 -11.28 24.19 29.14
CA GLY A 72 -12.21 24.38 28.02
C GLY A 72 -12.08 23.26 26.99
N THR A 73 -13.20 22.67 26.59
CA THR A 73 -13.25 21.63 25.56
C THR A 73 -14.12 22.10 24.39
N GLN A 74 -13.56 22.08 23.18
CA GLN A 74 -14.29 22.36 21.95
C GLN A 74 -14.33 21.09 21.10
N GLU A 75 -15.51 20.73 20.61
CA GLU A 75 -15.70 19.59 19.71
C GLU A 75 -16.18 20.05 18.34
N SER A 76 -15.65 19.45 17.28
CA SER A 76 -16.09 19.70 15.91
C SER A 76 -16.04 18.43 15.08
N LEU A 77 -16.90 18.34 14.06
CA LEU A 77 -16.82 17.29 13.04
C LEU A 77 -15.88 17.77 11.94
N LEU A 78 -14.96 16.89 11.53
CA LEU A 78 -14.16 17.15 10.33
C LEU A 78 -14.92 16.65 9.11
N GLU A 79 -15.18 17.56 8.18
CA GLU A 79 -15.83 17.23 6.91
C GLU A 79 -14.85 16.65 5.90
N ARG A 80 -15.34 15.74 5.06
CA ARG A 80 -14.57 15.14 3.98
C ARG A 80 -14.49 16.11 2.79
N GLU A 81 -13.64 17.11 2.92
CA GLU A 81 -13.32 18.00 1.80
C GLU A 81 -12.18 17.40 0.94
N ALA A 82 -12.33 17.46 -0.38
CA ALA A 82 -11.36 16.89 -1.32
C ALA A 82 -9.93 17.44 -1.15
N SER A 83 -9.77 18.66 -0.63
CA SER A 83 -8.50 19.34 -0.37
C SER A 83 -7.96 19.14 1.06
N SER A 84 -8.77 18.63 2.00
CA SER A 84 -8.37 18.55 3.41
C SER A 84 -7.24 17.55 3.64
N THR A 85 -6.04 18.09 3.86
CA THR A 85 -4.83 17.30 4.16
C THR A 85 -4.91 16.66 5.54
N LEU A 86 -5.56 17.33 6.49
CA LEU A 86 -5.75 16.83 7.85
C LEU A 86 -6.69 15.63 7.88
N PHE A 87 -7.86 15.72 7.23
CA PHE A 87 -8.85 14.63 7.18
C PHE A 87 -8.19 13.36 6.65
N LYS A 88 -7.56 13.44 5.47
CA LYS A 88 -6.89 12.30 4.82
C LYS A 88 -5.77 11.71 5.67
N ARG A 89 -5.02 12.55 6.37
CA ARG A 89 -3.93 12.10 7.25
C ARG A 89 -4.45 11.32 8.44
N VAL A 90 -5.49 11.83 9.10
CA VAL A 90 -6.11 11.19 10.27
C VAL A 90 -6.81 9.89 9.86
N GLU A 91 -7.60 9.92 8.78
CA GLU A 91 -8.25 8.75 8.20
C GLU A 91 -7.24 7.65 7.84
N ARG A 92 -6.19 7.98 7.07
CA ARG A 92 -5.17 7.01 6.65
C ARG A 92 -4.49 6.35 7.84
N LEU A 93 -4.18 7.10 8.89
CA LEU A 93 -3.52 6.53 10.07
C LEU A 93 -4.48 5.65 10.89
N ALA A 94 -5.76 6.01 11.00
CA ALA A 94 -6.77 5.17 11.64
C ALA A 94 -7.01 3.86 10.86
N ILE A 95 -7.15 3.94 9.53
CA ILE A 95 -7.26 2.74 8.66
C ILE A 95 -6.03 1.86 8.82
N LYS A 96 -4.82 2.43 8.72
CA LYS A 96 -3.57 1.69 8.88
C LYS A 96 -3.49 1.00 10.25
N THR A 97 -3.98 1.65 11.30
CA THR A 97 -4.05 1.10 12.67
C THR A 97 -4.94 -0.12 12.74
N LEU A 98 -6.18 -0.02 12.24
CA LEU A 98 -7.13 -1.14 12.26
C LEU A 98 -6.66 -2.29 11.35
N TYR A 99 -6.21 -1.98 10.13
CA TYR A 99 -5.77 -2.96 9.16
C TYR A 99 -4.57 -3.79 9.65
N THR A 100 -3.59 -3.14 10.30
CA THR A 100 -2.42 -3.79 10.92
C THR A 100 -2.83 -4.83 11.97
N LEU A 101 -3.98 -4.62 12.61
CA LEU A 101 -4.56 -5.50 13.63
C LEU A 101 -5.62 -6.45 13.07
N GLY A 102 -5.72 -6.59 11.75
CA GLY A 102 -6.64 -7.51 11.12
C GLY A 102 -8.08 -7.01 10.99
N LEU A 103 -8.35 -5.73 11.27
CA LEU A 103 -9.68 -5.14 11.28
C LEU A 103 -9.92 -4.23 10.06
N ASP A 104 -11.12 -4.29 9.49
CA ASP A 104 -11.57 -3.41 8.39
C ASP A 104 -12.55 -2.32 8.87
N HIS A 105 -12.99 -2.46 10.12
CA HIS A 105 -13.95 -1.61 10.80
C HIS A 105 -13.52 -1.43 12.25
N GLY A 106 -13.90 -0.31 12.87
CA GLY A 106 -13.59 -0.03 14.27
C GLY A 106 -13.44 1.46 14.53
N ALA A 107 -13.31 1.83 15.80
CA ALA A 107 -13.03 3.18 16.21
C ALA A 107 -11.58 3.32 16.69
N VAL A 108 -10.91 4.38 16.26
CA VAL A 108 -9.55 4.71 16.72
C VAL A 108 -9.58 6.08 17.37
N ARG A 109 -9.13 6.14 18.62
CA ARG A 109 -8.88 7.40 19.31
C ARG A 109 -7.41 7.76 19.21
N MET A 110 -7.12 8.99 18.83
CA MET A 110 -5.77 9.47 18.56
C MET A 110 -5.53 10.83 19.19
N GLU A 111 -4.28 11.15 19.50
CA GLU A 111 -3.87 12.48 19.99
C GLU A 111 -2.76 13.03 19.09
N SER A 112 -2.80 14.33 18.82
CA SER A 112 -1.71 15.01 18.13
C SER A 112 -0.40 14.84 18.90
N SER A 113 0.67 14.54 18.16
CA SER A 113 2.04 14.54 18.66
C SER A 113 2.68 15.89 18.33
N GLY A 114 3.65 16.35 19.12
CA GLY A 114 4.38 17.60 18.87
C GLY A 114 5.14 17.64 17.54
N ASN A 115 5.25 16.49 16.87
CA ASN A 115 6.06 16.26 15.67
C ASN A 115 5.22 16.41 14.38
N GLY A 116 3.98 16.93 14.49
CA GLY A 116 3.03 17.03 13.38
C GLY A 116 2.36 15.71 12.99
N GLY A 117 2.60 14.62 13.73
CA GLY A 117 1.93 13.32 13.60
C GLY A 117 0.80 13.15 14.61
N CYS A 118 0.22 11.95 14.67
CA CYS A 118 -0.71 11.55 15.73
C CYS A 118 -0.30 10.20 16.30
N ALA A 119 -0.59 10.00 17.57
CA ALA A 119 -0.36 8.74 18.26
C ALA A 119 -1.69 8.11 18.67
N VAL A 120 -1.78 6.79 18.57
CA VAL A 120 -2.97 6.01 18.92
C VAL A 120 -3.07 5.91 20.44
N ILE A 121 -4.24 6.22 20.99
CA ILE A 121 -4.55 6.14 22.42
C ILE A 121 -5.31 4.86 22.73
N SER A 122 -6.35 4.57 21.96
CA SER A 122 -7.23 3.42 22.19
C SER A 122 -7.93 3.02 20.91
N ILE A 123 -8.32 1.75 20.86
CA ILE A 123 -9.03 1.13 19.75
C ILE A 123 -10.28 0.48 20.33
N ASP A 124 -11.44 0.78 19.75
CA ASP A 124 -12.66 0.00 19.95
C ASP A 124 -12.83 -0.88 18.71
N PRO A 125 -12.64 -2.21 18.83
CA PRO A 125 -12.71 -3.10 17.69
C PRO A 125 -14.16 -3.44 17.30
N CYS A 126 -15.17 -3.03 18.07
CA CYS A 126 -16.56 -3.40 17.84
C CYS A 126 -17.58 -2.27 18.16
N PRO A 127 -17.40 -1.02 17.67
CA PRO A 127 -18.27 0.11 17.96
C PRO A 127 -19.70 -0.04 17.42
N TRP A 128 -19.95 -1.06 16.59
CA TRP A 128 -21.27 -1.43 16.08
C TRP A 128 -22.10 -2.26 17.06
N LYS A 129 -21.51 -2.79 18.14
CA LYS A 129 -22.26 -3.54 19.14
C LYS A 129 -23.17 -2.59 19.95
N GLY A 130 -24.42 -2.99 20.13
CA GLY A 130 -25.44 -2.22 20.85
C GLY A 130 -26.46 -1.49 19.97
N VAL A 131 -27.24 -0.61 20.59
CA VAL A 131 -28.38 0.09 19.98
C VAL A 131 -28.14 1.60 20.05
N THR A 132 -27.11 2.07 19.37
CA THR A 132 -26.75 3.49 19.28
C THR A 132 -26.88 4.01 17.85
N ASN A 133 -26.99 5.32 17.67
CA ASN A 133 -26.97 5.94 16.33
C ASN A 133 -25.68 5.60 15.57
N LEU A 134 -24.55 5.45 16.27
CA LEU A 134 -23.30 5.00 15.67
C LEU A 134 -23.42 3.57 15.12
N ALA A 135 -23.97 2.65 15.90
CA ALA A 135 -24.21 1.28 15.47
C ALA A 135 -25.14 1.19 14.25
N ALA A 136 -26.11 2.12 14.13
CA ALA A 136 -26.93 2.24 12.93
C ALA A 136 -26.10 2.72 11.72
N THR A 137 -25.20 3.70 11.88
CA THR A 137 -24.31 4.17 10.81
C THR A 137 -23.40 3.07 10.28
N TYR A 138 -22.84 2.22 11.16
CA TYR A 138 -22.05 1.05 10.73
C TYR A 138 -22.88 0.06 9.90
N ARG A 139 -24.09 -0.27 10.36
CA ARG A 139 -24.99 -1.18 9.64
C ARG A 139 -25.37 -0.66 8.26
N GLU A 140 -25.67 0.64 8.16
CA GLU A 140 -25.96 1.28 6.88
C GLU A 140 -24.75 1.25 5.94
N SER A 141 -23.55 1.57 6.44
CA SER A 141 -22.31 1.48 5.67
C SER A 141 -22.03 0.05 5.16
N TRP A 142 -22.31 -0.97 5.97
CA TRP A 142 -22.17 -2.37 5.54
C TRP A 142 -23.18 -2.77 4.48
N LYS A 143 -24.43 -2.32 4.61
CA LYS A 143 -25.47 -2.57 3.62
C LYS A 143 -25.08 -1.99 2.27
N GLN A 144 -24.64 -0.73 2.23
CA GLN A 144 -24.18 -0.07 1.00
C GLN A 144 -22.98 -0.79 0.38
N GLN A 145 -22.00 -1.22 1.19
CA GLN A 145 -20.87 -1.99 0.69
C GLN A 145 -21.31 -3.34 0.12
N GLN A 146 -22.26 -4.02 0.76
CA GLN A 146 -22.78 -5.30 0.28
C GLN A 146 -23.50 -5.13 -1.06
N GLU A 147 -24.30 -4.08 -1.22
CA GLU A 147 -24.98 -3.75 -2.48
C GLU A 147 -23.97 -3.54 -3.62
N LEU A 148 -22.89 -2.78 -3.39
CA LEU A 148 -21.82 -2.59 -4.38
C LEU A 148 -21.12 -3.90 -4.77
N LEU A 149 -20.89 -4.79 -3.80
CA LEU A 149 -20.27 -6.10 -4.06
C LEU A 149 -21.20 -7.05 -4.80
N ASP A 150 -22.50 -7.02 -4.49
CA ASP A 150 -23.51 -7.81 -5.18
C ASP A 150 -23.67 -7.32 -6.63
N GLU A 151 -23.66 -6.01 -6.87
CA GLU A 151 -23.63 -5.42 -8.20
C GLU A 151 -22.39 -5.84 -8.99
N GLU A 152 -21.20 -5.73 -8.41
CA GLU A 152 -19.95 -6.19 -9.04
C GLU A 152 -20.02 -7.69 -9.39
N TRP A 153 -20.49 -8.51 -8.46
CA TRP A 153 -20.60 -9.95 -8.66
C TRP A 153 -21.59 -10.33 -9.78
N ASN A 154 -22.72 -9.61 -9.86
CA ASN A 154 -23.75 -9.85 -10.87
C ASN A 154 -23.29 -9.41 -12.27
N HIS A 155 -22.59 -8.28 -12.38
CA HIS A 155 -22.13 -7.75 -13.67
C HIS A 155 -20.80 -8.38 -14.14
N ARG A 156 -20.01 -8.94 -13.22
CA ARG A 156 -18.67 -9.52 -13.46
C ARG A 156 -17.81 -8.62 -14.37
N PRO A 157 -17.62 -7.34 -14.00
CA PRO A 157 -16.82 -6.44 -14.82
C PRO A 157 -15.40 -7.00 -14.97
N VAL A 158 -14.83 -6.83 -16.17
CA VAL A 158 -13.41 -7.14 -16.39
C VAL A 158 -12.58 -6.04 -15.73
N PRO A 159 -11.71 -6.35 -14.75
CA PRO A 159 -10.90 -5.34 -14.09
C PRO A 159 -9.98 -4.62 -15.08
N ILE A 160 -9.88 -3.30 -14.94
CA ILE A 160 -8.92 -2.48 -15.70
C ILE A 160 -7.74 -2.18 -14.78
N LEU A 161 -6.54 -2.44 -15.28
CA LEU A 161 -5.30 -2.19 -14.56
C LEU A 161 -4.61 -0.93 -15.11
N GLY A 162 -4.18 -0.07 -14.19
CA GLY A 162 -3.20 1.00 -14.42
C GLY A 162 -1.97 0.79 -13.55
N MET A 163 -0.92 1.57 -13.76
CA MET A 163 0.26 1.52 -12.91
C MET A 163 1.02 2.84 -12.92
N ASP A 164 1.67 3.15 -11.80
CA ASP A 164 2.56 4.30 -11.66
C ASP A 164 3.92 3.83 -11.06
N PRO A 165 4.77 3.08 -11.79
CA PRO A 165 6.03 2.61 -11.25
C PRO A 165 7.17 3.63 -11.39
N GLU A 166 8.04 3.66 -10.39
CA GLU A 166 9.04 4.69 -10.18
C GLU A 166 10.48 4.22 -10.49
N PHE A 167 11.37 5.15 -10.86
CA PHE A 167 12.81 4.94 -11.00
C PHE A 167 13.59 6.22 -10.70
N VAL A 168 14.91 6.11 -10.53
CA VAL A 168 15.80 7.26 -10.27
C VAL A 168 16.92 7.34 -11.30
N LEU A 169 17.38 8.57 -11.54
CA LEU A 169 18.53 8.86 -12.39
C LEU A 169 19.78 9.05 -11.53
N VAL A 170 20.82 8.30 -11.85
CA VAL A 170 22.05 8.27 -11.04
C VAL A 170 23.26 8.52 -11.93
N GLN A 171 24.08 9.48 -11.53
CA GLN A 171 25.40 9.70 -12.09
C GLN A 171 26.41 8.82 -11.34
N MET A 172 27.20 8.07 -12.11
CA MET A 172 28.28 7.21 -11.61
C MET A 172 29.65 7.83 -11.97
N PRO A 173 30.72 7.55 -11.18
CA PRO A 173 30.78 6.61 -10.05
C PRO A 173 30.28 7.15 -8.70
N GLU A 174 29.99 8.45 -8.57
CA GLU A 174 29.71 9.11 -7.29
C GLU A 174 28.37 8.71 -6.66
N SER A 175 27.56 7.89 -7.36
CA SER A 175 26.19 7.52 -6.94
C SER A 175 25.33 8.75 -6.64
N LYS A 176 25.52 9.82 -7.42
CA LYS A 176 24.82 11.09 -7.24
C LYS A 176 23.46 11.02 -7.90
N ILE A 177 22.40 11.20 -7.10
CA ILE A 177 21.03 11.30 -7.63
C ILE A 177 20.88 12.61 -8.42
N VAL A 178 20.49 12.48 -9.69
CA VAL A 178 20.15 13.60 -10.55
C VAL A 178 18.63 13.77 -10.53
N PRO A 179 18.10 14.95 -10.16
CA PRO A 179 16.65 15.12 -10.08
C PRO A 179 15.95 14.88 -11.41
N ALA A 180 14.94 14.02 -11.43
CA ALA A 180 14.13 13.72 -12.61
C ALA A 180 13.47 14.98 -13.20
N SER A 181 13.13 15.97 -12.37
CA SER A 181 12.57 17.25 -12.82
C SER A 181 13.49 18.11 -13.67
N ARG A 182 14.76 17.71 -13.88
CA ARG A 182 15.63 18.33 -14.88
C ARG A 182 15.23 17.96 -16.32
N PHE A 183 14.51 16.85 -16.49
CA PHE A 183 14.19 16.27 -17.79
C PHE A 183 12.70 16.00 -17.97
N LEU A 184 11.98 15.72 -16.88
CA LEU A 184 10.58 15.32 -16.90
C LEU A 184 9.69 16.34 -16.21
N GLU A 185 8.53 16.61 -16.81
CA GLU A 185 7.47 17.40 -16.21
C GLU A 185 6.85 16.69 -15.00
N ARG A 186 6.05 17.38 -14.19
CA ARG A 186 5.36 16.75 -13.05
C ARG A 186 4.29 15.75 -13.49
N SER A 187 3.66 16.01 -14.63
CA SER A 187 2.54 15.23 -15.18
C SER A 187 2.90 14.61 -16.52
N GLY A 188 1.99 13.78 -17.04
CA GLY A 188 2.18 13.08 -18.30
C GLY A 188 2.63 11.62 -18.14
N MET A 189 2.80 10.95 -19.28
CA MET A 189 3.13 9.53 -19.38
C MET A 189 4.49 9.17 -18.76
N ALA A 190 5.44 10.10 -18.80
CA ALA A 190 6.67 10.04 -18.05
C ALA A 190 6.80 11.37 -17.31
N GLY A 191 6.76 11.34 -15.99
CA GLY A 191 6.85 12.55 -15.18
C GLY A 191 7.77 12.36 -13.98
N CYS A 192 7.71 13.30 -13.04
CA CYS A 192 8.43 13.22 -11.78
C CYS A 192 7.53 13.38 -10.55
N ASP A 193 7.92 12.74 -9.45
CA ASP A 193 7.26 12.85 -8.15
C ASP A 193 8.17 13.46 -7.07
N SER A 194 7.53 14.01 -6.05
CA SER A 194 8.14 14.84 -5.03
C SER A 194 8.52 14.08 -3.77
N VAL A 195 9.67 14.44 -3.19
CA VAL A 195 10.10 14.01 -1.86
C VAL A 195 10.43 15.24 -1.03
N THR A 196 10.09 15.19 0.26
CA THR A 196 10.44 16.24 1.22
C THR A 196 11.72 15.87 1.95
N ILE A 197 12.79 16.65 1.75
CA ILE A 197 14.08 16.49 2.44
C ILE A 197 14.40 17.79 3.17
N GLY A 198 14.59 17.72 4.50
CA GLY A 198 14.91 18.89 5.31
C GLY A 198 13.86 20.01 5.20
N GLY A 199 12.58 19.67 5.09
CA GLY A 199 11.48 20.63 4.92
C GLY A 199 11.34 21.23 3.51
N ARG A 200 12.25 20.91 2.58
CA ARG A 200 12.18 21.34 1.18
C ARG A 200 11.63 20.23 0.30
N ARG A 201 10.65 20.57 -0.55
CA ARG A 201 10.11 19.66 -1.55
C ARG A 201 10.99 19.72 -2.81
N ILE A 202 11.55 18.57 -3.19
CA ILE A 202 12.30 18.36 -4.43
C ILE A 202 11.64 17.24 -5.25
N TYR A 203 12.01 17.07 -6.52
CA TYR A 203 11.39 16.10 -7.44
C TYR A 203 12.41 15.12 -8.04
N PRO A 204 12.99 14.22 -7.21
CA PRO A 204 14.09 13.37 -7.63
C PRO A 204 13.65 12.09 -8.36
N ILE A 205 12.39 11.68 -8.20
CA ILE A 205 11.88 10.40 -8.68
C ILE A 205 11.24 10.59 -10.05
N ALA A 206 11.58 9.73 -11.01
CA ALA A 206 10.86 9.61 -12.27
C ALA A 206 9.74 8.57 -12.13
N GLU A 207 8.57 8.83 -12.67
CA GLU A 207 7.39 7.97 -12.59
C GLU A 207 6.81 7.75 -13.99
N LEU A 208 6.58 6.50 -14.36
CA LEU A 208 5.93 6.14 -15.62
C LEU A 208 4.44 5.93 -15.38
N ARG A 209 3.59 6.54 -16.22
CA ARG A 209 2.13 6.49 -16.13
C ARG A 209 1.54 6.01 -17.46
N PRO A 210 1.75 4.73 -17.84
CA PRO A 210 1.18 4.18 -19.07
C PRO A 210 -0.35 4.23 -19.04
N ALA A 211 -0.95 4.26 -20.24
CA ALA A 211 -2.40 4.16 -20.35
C ALA A 211 -2.90 2.82 -19.77
N PRO A 212 -4.03 2.81 -19.04
CA PRO A 212 -4.56 1.59 -18.43
C PRO A 212 -5.08 0.61 -19.49
N SER A 213 -5.19 -0.67 -19.13
CA SER A 213 -5.85 -1.70 -19.96
C SER A 213 -6.33 -2.87 -19.09
N SER A 214 -7.37 -3.57 -19.53
CA SER A 214 -7.80 -4.86 -18.98
C SER A 214 -6.92 -6.03 -19.44
N GLU A 215 -6.14 -5.85 -20.52
CA GLU A 215 -5.26 -6.88 -21.07
C GLU A 215 -3.80 -6.67 -20.62
N PRO A 216 -3.18 -7.63 -19.91
CA PRO A 216 -1.79 -7.52 -19.45
C PRO A 216 -0.81 -7.20 -20.56
N ARG A 217 -1.01 -7.80 -21.74
CA ARG A 217 -0.14 -7.58 -22.92
C ARG A 217 -0.15 -6.13 -23.36
N GLU A 218 -1.33 -5.52 -23.43
CA GLU A 218 -1.50 -4.15 -23.87
C GLU A 218 -0.93 -3.18 -22.84
N LEU A 219 -1.24 -3.40 -21.55
CA LEU A 219 -0.68 -2.58 -20.48
C LEU A 219 0.86 -2.60 -20.48
N LEU A 220 1.47 -3.75 -20.72
CA LEU A 220 2.94 -3.85 -20.88
C LEU A 220 3.44 -3.14 -22.14
N ALA A 221 2.69 -3.17 -23.24
CA ALA A 221 3.03 -2.39 -24.44
C ALA A 221 2.93 -0.89 -24.17
N HIS A 222 1.96 -0.46 -23.35
CA HIS A 222 1.79 0.92 -22.92
C HIS A 222 2.97 1.36 -22.04
N LEU A 223 3.43 0.48 -21.15
CA LEU A 223 4.64 0.70 -20.34
C LEU A 223 5.89 0.89 -21.23
N MET A 224 6.05 0.09 -22.29
CA MET A 224 7.15 0.29 -23.25
C MET A 224 7.09 1.66 -23.94
N ARG A 225 5.89 2.16 -24.25
CA ARG A 225 5.73 3.52 -24.80
C ARG A 225 6.08 4.59 -23.78
N ALA A 226 5.75 4.39 -22.51
CA ALA A 226 6.13 5.29 -21.42
C ALA A 226 7.66 5.34 -21.23
N PHE A 227 8.33 4.18 -21.27
CA PHE A 227 9.79 4.12 -21.28
C PHE A 227 10.40 4.86 -22.48
N ALA A 228 9.85 4.68 -23.68
CA ALA A 228 10.33 5.38 -24.87
C ALA A 228 10.12 6.91 -24.76
N ALA A 229 9.02 7.36 -24.17
CA ALA A 229 8.77 8.77 -23.89
C ALA A 229 9.80 9.32 -22.90
N ALA A 230 10.02 8.65 -21.77
CA ALA A 230 11.04 9.02 -20.80
C ALA A 230 12.44 9.08 -21.42
N SER A 231 12.79 8.11 -22.28
CA SER A 231 14.10 8.02 -22.91
C SER A 231 14.35 9.12 -23.96
N ARG A 232 13.30 9.69 -24.55
CA ARG A 232 13.42 10.87 -25.43
C ARG A 232 13.58 12.16 -24.62
N SER A 233 12.92 12.26 -23.47
CA SER A 233 12.98 13.45 -22.61
C SER A 233 14.29 13.53 -21.80
N ILE A 234 14.81 12.39 -21.33
CA ILE A 234 16.06 12.32 -20.57
C ILE A 234 17.23 12.24 -21.55
N SER A 235 17.68 13.41 -21.99
CA SER A 235 18.75 13.58 -22.99
C SER A 235 20.15 13.24 -22.48
N ASP A 236 20.38 13.22 -21.16
CA ASP A 236 21.66 12.80 -20.60
C ASP A 236 21.75 11.28 -20.53
N HIS A 237 22.39 10.69 -21.55
CA HIS A 237 22.53 9.25 -21.68
C HIS A 237 23.59 8.63 -20.76
N SER A 238 24.44 9.46 -20.12
CA SER A 238 25.44 9.00 -19.15
C SER A 238 24.81 8.53 -17.83
N LEU A 239 23.59 8.98 -17.54
CA LEU A 239 22.86 8.63 -16.32
C LEU A 239 22.39 7.18 -16.35
N ILE A 240 22.59 6.48 -15.25
CA ILE A 240 22.05 5.15 -15.00
C ILE A 240 20.63 5.27 -14.47
N TRP A 241 19.71 4.45 -14.98
CA TRP A 241 18.36 4.37 -14.48
C TRP A 241 18.25 3.19 -13.52
N GLN A 242 17.92 3.44 -12.26
CA GLN A 242 17.79 2.40 -11.24
C GLN A 242 16.36 2.35 -10.72
N ALA A 243 15.88 1.13 -10.46
CA ALA A 243 14.57 0.85 -9.89
C ALA A 243 14.70 -0.21 -8.79
N GLY A 244 13.61 -0.47 -8.06
CA GLY A 244 13.56 -1.44 -6.97
C GLY A 244 12.84 -0.89 -5.74
N GLY A 245 13.17 -1.40 -4.56
CA GLY A 245 12.64 -0.91 -3.30
C GLY A 245 13.32 0.37 -2.81
N MET A 246 14.66 0.40 -2.84
CA MET A 246 15.46 1.55 -2.41
C MET A 246 16.87 1.43 -3.02
N PRO A 247 17.01 1.55 -4.37
CA PRO A 247 18.29 1.40 -5.05
C PRO A 247 19.34 2.40 -4.54
N GLN A 248 18.89 3.60 -4.15
CA GLN A 248 19.70 4.62 -3.51
C GLN A 248 19.22 4.84 -2.07
N ARG A 249 20.17 4.82 -1.13
CA ARG A 249 19.88 4.89 0.30
C ARG A 249 19.07 6.15 0.64
N GLY A 250 17.96 5.97 1.35
CA GLY A 250 17.10 7.06 1.80
C GLY A 250 16.10 7.58 0.77
N LEU A 251 16.08 7.02 -0.44
CA LEU A 251 15.10 7.33 -1.48
C LEU A 251 14.34 6.05 -1.88
N PRO A 252 13.25 5.71 -1.16
CA PRO A 252 12.44 4.54 -1.48
C PRO A 252 11.67 4.77 -2.79
N LEU A 253 11.45 3.69 -3.54
CA LEU A 253 10.67 3.71 -4.77
C LEU A 253 9.49 2.73 -4.70
N GLY A 254 8.44 3.04 -5.44
CA GLY A 254 7.19 2.29 -5.52
C GLY A 254 6.86 1.77 -6.90
N GLY A 255 6.08 0.69 -6.89
CA GLY A 255 5.40 0.16 -8.06
C GLY A 255 3.90 0.17 -7.80
N HIS A 256 3.26 1.32 -7.97
CA HIS A 256 1.82 1.44 -7.70
C HIS A 256 1.00 0.75 -8.79
N ILE A 257 -0.07 0.05 -8.40
CA ILE A 257 -1.01 -0.60 -9.34
C ILE A 257 -2.41 -0.05 -9.08
N HIS A 258 -3.10 0.33 -10.14
CA HIS A 258 -4.43 0.91 -10.07
C HIS A 258 -5.43 -0.14 -10.54
N PHE A 259 -6.52 -0.30 -9.81
CA PHE A 259 -7.60 -1.20 -10.12
C PHE A 259 -8.88 -0.39 -10.32
N SER A 260 -9.54 -0.59 -11.45
CA SER A 260 -10.85 -0.02 -11.76
C SER A 260 -11.81 -1.13 -12.18
N GLY A 261 -13.11 -0.91 -11.94
CA GLY A 261 -14.14 -1.94 -12.11
C GLY A 261 -14.17 -2.98 -10.99
N VAL A 262 -13.46 -2.73 -9.88
CA VAL A 262 -13.43 -3.60 -8.69
C VAL A 262 -13.51 -2.74 -7.44
N ASN A 263 -14.34 -3.14 -6.50
CA ASN A 263 -14.50 -2.50 -5.21
C ASN A 263 -13.39 -2.93 -4.24
N LEU A 264 -12.82 -1.96 -3.53
CA LEU A 264 -11.84 -2.27 -2.48
C LEU A 264 -12.55 -2.97 -1.31
N THR A 265 -11.99 -4.10 -0.89
CA THR A 265 -12.36 -4.80 0.35
C THR A 265 -11.11 -5.12 1.16
N GLY A 266 -11.26 -5.32 2.47
CA GLY A 266 -10.18 -5.80 3.32
C GLY A 266 -9.64 -7.17 2.88
N GLU A 267 -10.52 -8.06 2.40
CA GLU A 267 -10.13 -9.37 1.89
C GLU A 267 -9.27 -9.27 0.62
N LEU A 268 -9.64 -8.43 -0.34
CA LEU A 268 -8.85 -8.16 -1.54
C LEU A 268 -7.49 -7.56 -1.18
N LEU A 269 -7.48 -6.57 -0.27
CA LEU A 269 -6.23 -5.92 0.16
C LEU A 269 -5.29 -6.91 0.86
N ARG A 270 -5.82 -7.79 1.73
CA ARG A 270 -5.06 -8.88 2.35
C ARG A 270 -4.57 -9.90 1.32
N ALA A 271 -5.34 -10.19 0.28
CA ALA A 271 -4.90 -11.06 -0.81
C ALA A 271 -3.72 -10.44 -1.57
N LEU A 272 -3.79 -9.15 -1.93
CA LEU A 272 -2.67 -8.43 -2.54
C LEU A 272 -1.44 -8.42 -1.64
N ASP A 273 -1.60 -8.17 -0.34
CA ASP A 273 -0.49 -8.17 0.60
C ASP A 273 0.18 -9.55 0.73
N ASN A 274 -0.60 -10.63 0.85
CA ASN A 274 -0.07 -11.98 1.05
C ASN A 274 0.46 -12.62 -0.24
N TYR A 275 -0.16 -12.35 -1.40
CA TYR A 275 0.16 -13.03 -2.66
C TYR A 275 0.96 -12.18 -3.65
N LEU A 276 1.12 -10.89 -3.38
CA LEU A 276 1.93 -10.00 -4.22
C LEU A 276 3.02 -9.29 -3.42
N ALA A 277 2.67 -8.55 -2.37
CA ALA A 277 3.68 -7.80 -1.60
C ALA A 277 4.66 -8.70 -0.85
N LEU A 278 4.17 -9.73 -0.15
CA LEU A 278 5.03 -10.65 0.60
C LEU A 278 6.00 -11.44 -0.33
N PRO A 279 5.55 -12.04 -1.45
CA PRO A 279 6.45 -12.65 -2.43
C PRO A 279 7.46 -11.68 -3.03
N LEU A 280 7.08 -10.44 -3.37
CA LEU A 280 8.04 -9.46 -3.87
C LEU A 280 9.02 -8.98 -2.77
N ALA A 281 8.59 -8.91 -1.52
CA ALA A 281 9.47 -8.64 -0.39
C ALA A 281 10.50 -9.75 -0.13
N PHE A 282 10.23 -10.96 -0.60
CA PHE A 282 11.18 -12.07 -0.58
C PHE A 282 12.23 -12.00 -1.72
N LEU A 283 11.83 -11.51 -2.90
CA LEU A 283 12.70 -11.35 -4.07
C LEU A 283 13.46 -10.03 -4.12
N GLN A 284 13.00 -9.01 -3.40
CA GLN A 284 13.64 -7.70 -3.40
C GLN A 284 15.09 -7.77 -2.91
N ASP A 285 15.89 -6.81 -3.35
CA ASP A 285 17.21 -6.59 -2.78
C ASP A 285 17.09 -6.31 -1.27
N PRO A 286 17.91 -6.94 -0.41
CA PRO A 286 17.86 -6.72 1.04
C PRO A 286 17.98 -5.26 1.45
N ARG A 287 18.70 -4.43 0.67
CA ARG A 287 18.80 -2.98 0.91
C ARG A 287 17.43 -2.29 0.85
N GLY A 288 16.50 -2.84 0.08
CA GLY A 288 15.14 -2.33 -0.07
C GLY A 288 14.24 -2.50 1.15
N SER A 289 14.63 -3.28 2.18
CA SER A 289 13.76 -3.49 3.37
C SER A 289 13.53 -2.20 4.14
N GLY A 290 14.52 -1.31 4.18
CA GLY A 290 14.48 -0.04 4.91
C GLY A 290 13.46 0.99 4.42
N ARG A 291 12.78 0.75 3.27
CA ARG A 291 11.62 1.57 2.87
C ARG A 291 10.45 1.39 3.84
N ARG A 292 10.29 0.20 4.42
CA ARG A 292 9.22 -0.14 5.34
C ARG A 292 9.59 0.28 6.77
N PRO A 293 8.64 0.74 7.60
CA PRO A 293 7.20 0.86 7.33
C PRO A 293 6.76 2.21 6.74
N ARG A 294 7.70 3.12 6.42
CA ARG A 294 7.37 4.50 6.01
C ARG A 294 6.83 4.57 4.58
N TYR A 295 7.32 3.71 3.70
CA TYR A 295 6.92 3.57 2.31
C TYR A 295 6.71 2.09 2.01
N GLY A 296 5.55 1.74 1.44
CA GLY A 296 5.18 0.34 1.17
C GLY A 296 4.82 -0.48 2.41
N ALA A 297 4.07 0.11 3.35
CA ALA A 297 3.48 -0.64 4.46
C ALA A 297 2.36 -1.57 3.96
N LEU A 298 2.10 -2.65 4.70
CA LEU A 298 0.94 -3.51 4.43
C LEU A 298 -0.35 -2.69 4.46
N GLY A 299 -1.25 -3.01 3.54
CA GLY A 299 -2.53 -2.32 3.37
C GLY A 299 -2.42 -0.86 2.95
N ASP A 300 -1.31 -0.43 2.36
CA ASP A 300 -1.21 0.94 1.84
C ASP A 300 -1.97 1.04 0.51
N PHE A 301 -3.03 1.85 0.51
CA PHE A 301 -3.85 2.09 -0.67
C PHE A 301 -4.29 3.56 -0.73
N ARG A 302 -4.89 3.93 -1.87
CA ARG A 302 -5.57 5.20 -2.05
C ARG A 302 -6.80 5.03 -2.92
N LEU A 303 -7.98 5.43 -2.43
CA LEU A 303 -9.19 5.50 -3.25
C LEU A 303 -9.06 6.60 -4.31
N LYS A 304 -9.63 6.34 -5.50
CA LYS A 304 -9.56 7.25 -6.64
C LYS A 304 -10.96 7.77 -6.98
N SER A 305 -11.05 9.06 -7.32
CA SER A 305 -12.33 9.74 -7.58
C SER A 305 -13.06 9.21 -8.82
N TYR A 306 -12.34 8.61 -9.77
CA TYR A 306 -12.90 7.98 -10.96
C TYR A 306 -13.41 6.54 -10.71
N GLY A 307 -13.40 6.08 -9.45
CA GLY A 307 -13.76 4.73 -9.07
C GLY A 307 -12.55 3.79 -8.96
N GLY A 308 -12.64 2.82 -8.06
CA GLY A 308 -11.56 1.89 -7.75
C GLY A 308 -10.47 2.47 -6.83
N PHE A 309 -9.29 1.85 -6.84
CA PHE A 309 -8.22 2.17 -5.90
C PHE A 309 -6.82 1.94 -6.48
N GLU A 310 -5.85 2.60 -5.86
CA GLU A 310 -4.42 2.46 -6.11
C GLU A 310 -3.80 1.68 -4.94
N TYR A 311 -3.15 0.56 -5.23
CA TYR A 311 -2.40 -0.26 -4.29
C TYR A 311 -0.93 0.15 -4.28
N ARG A 312 -0.38 0.40 -3.08
CA ARG A 312 0.87 1.17 -2.91
C ARG A 312 1.97 0.46 -2.12
N THR A 313 1.77 -0.83 -1.80
CA THR A 313 2.70 -1.58 -0.96
C THR A 313 4.00 -1.94 -1.71
N LEU A 314 3.94 -2.17 -3.03
CA LEU A 314 5.01 -2.83 -3.77
C LEU A 314 6.25 -1.95 -3.96
N PRO A 315 7.47 -2.52 -3.97
CA PRO A 315 8.64 -1.84 -4.52
C PRO A 315 8.46 -1.59 -6.02
N SER A 316 9.26 -0.70 -6.61
CA SER A 316 9.24 -0.55 -8.06
C SER A 316 9.63 -1.86 -8.74
N PHE A 317 8.73 -2.35 -9.58
CA PHE A 317 8.90 -3.61 -10.32
C PHE A 317 9.56 -3.39 -11.70
N LEU A 318 10.09 -2.19 -11.98
CA LEU A 318 10.83 -1.88 -13.21
C LEU A 318 12.23 -2.48 -13.25
N VAL A 319 12.66 -3.21 -12.21
CA VAL A 319 13.97 -3.85 -12.14
C VAL A 319 14.25 -4.80 -13.31
N SER A 320 13.22 -5.40 -13.92
CA SER A 320 13.35 -6.14 -15.18
C SER A 320 12.00 -6.37 -15.86
N PRO A 321 11.98 -6.67 -17.17
CA PRO A 321 10.75 -7.09 -17.86
C PRO A 321 10.12 -8.35 -17.26
N LEU A 322 10.92 -9.27 -16.71
CA LEU A 322 10.43 -10.50 -16.07
C LEU A 322 9.57 -10.16 -14.85
N VAL A 323 10.08 -9.30 -13.98
CA VAL A 323 9.38 -8.90 -12.75
C VAL A 323 8.14 -8.11 -13.10
N ALA A 324 8.21 -7.09 -13.96
CA ALA A 324 7.06 -6.30 -14.35
C ALA A 324 5.94 -7.14 -15.01
N LYS A 325 6.28 -8.06 -15.92
CA LYS A 325 5.31 -8.99 -16.53
C LYS A 325 4.61 -9.84 -15.47
N GLY A 326 5.39 -10.42 -14.55
CA GLY A 326 4.86 -11.24 -13.47
C GLY A 326 3.96 -10.45 -12.53
N VAL A 327 4.36 -9.24 -12.14
CA VAL A 327 3.57 -8.38 -11.25
C VAL A 327 2.24 -7.97 -11.88
N VAL A 328 2.24 -7.52 -13.14
CA VAL A 328 0.99 -7.18 -13.85
C VAL A 328 0.06 -8.39 -13.96
N ALA A 329 0.62 -9.54 -14.31
CA ALA A 329 -0.15 -10.76 -14.48
C ALA A 329 -0.73 -11.27 -13.16
N LEU A 330 0.08 -11.31 -12.10
CA LEU A 330 -0.38 -11.73 -10.78
C LEU A 330 -1.37 -10.73 -10.17
N ALA A 331 -1.19 -9.42 -10.36
CA ALA A 331 -2.16 -8.42 -9.91
C ALA A 331 -3.53 -8.63 -10.56
N GLY A 332 -3.57 -8.85 -11.88
CA GLY A 332 -4.80 -9.17 -12.60
C GLY A 332 -5.44 -10.48 -12.16
N LEU A 333 -4.64 -11.53 -11.99
CA LEU A 333 -5.11 -12.83 -11.51
C LEU A 333 -5.67 -12.75 -10.08
N ILE A 334 -4.95 -12.08 -9.16
CA ILE A 334 -5.37 -11.93 -7.76
C ILE A 334 -6.67 -11.15 -7.70
N VAL A 335 -6.79 -10.00 -8.38
CA VAL A 335 -8.01 -9.19 -8.28
C VAL A 335 -9.24 -9.92 -8.85
N SER A 336 -9.07 -10.77 -9.86
CA SER A 336 -10.16 -11.58 -10.41
C SER A 336 -10.51 -12.81 -9.58
N GLY A 337 -9.60 -13.30 -8.73
CA GLY A 337 -9.74 -14.58 -8.01
C GLY A 337 -9.55 -14.51 -6.49
N TYR A 338 -9.49 -13.32 -5.89
CA TYR A 338 -9.04 -13.15 -4.51
C TYR A 338 -9.89 -13.90 -3.48
N THR A 339 -11.18 -14.13 -3.77
CA THR A 339 -12.10 -14.87 -2.90
C THR A 339 -11.76 -16.36 -2.82
N GLN A 340 -10.93 -16.91 -3.72
CA GLN A 340 -10.44 -18.29 -3.66
C GLN A 340 -9.12 -18.40 -2.89
N LEU A 341 -8.40 -17.29 -2.71
CA LEU A 341 -7.09 -17.25 -2.06
C LEU A 341 -7.23 -17.21 -0.54
N ARG A 342 -6.89 -18.32 0.15
CA ARG A 342 -7.16 -18.48 1.59
C ARG A 342 -5.95 -18.34 2.50
N GLN A 343 -4.73 -18.55 2.02
CA GLN A 343 -3.53 -18.38 2.86
C GLN A 343 -3.38 -16.95 3.38
N ARG A 344 -3.04 -16.82 4.67
CA ARG A 344 -2.81 -15.53 5.35
C ARG A 344 -1.54 -15.58 6.21
N PRO A 345 -0.34 -15.87 5.66
CA PRO A 345 0.89 -15.94 6.46
C PRO A 345 1.18 -14.65 7.23
N LEU A 346 0.82 -13.46 6.71
CA LEU A 346 0.98 -12.18 7.41
C LEU A 346 0.13 -12.01 8.68
N GLU A 347 -0.83 -12.92 8.95
CA GLU A 347 -1.54 -12.96 10.24
C GLU A 347 -0.67 -13.57 11.35
N LYS A 348 0.37 -14.34 11.00
CA LYS A 348 1.36 -14.83 11.95
C LYS A 348 2.34 -13.73 12.35
N ALA A 349 2.65 -13.65 13.64
CA ALA A 349 3.44 -12.55 14.21
C ALA A 349 4.90 -12.54 13.71
N ASP A 350 5.50 -13.71 13.53
CA ASP A 350 6.84 -13.91 12.99
C ASP A 350 6.94 -13.48 11.53
N VAL A 351 5.98 -13.84 10.68
CA VAL A 351 5.95 -13.43 9.26
C VAL A 351 5.68 -11.94 9.11
N HIS A 352 4.75 -11.38 9.91
CA HIS A 352 4.52 -9.94 9.96
C HIS A 352 5.81 -9.19 10.29
N THR A 353 6.51 -9.61 11.35
CA THR A 353 7.82 -9.07 11.73
C THR A 353 8.82 -9.21 10.58
N ALA A 354 8.89 -10.39 9.97
CA ALA A 354 9.81 -10.69 8.89
C ALA A 354 9.61 -9.81 7.64
N PHE A 355 8.36 -9.45 7.33
CA PHE A 355 8.06 -8.51 6.24
C PHE A 355 8.69 -7.14 6.51
N TYR A 356 8.48 -6.57 7.70
CA TYR A 356 9.00 -5.25 8.05
C TYR A 356 10.53 -5.24 8.24
N GLU A 357 11.11 -6.28 8.83
CA GLU A 357 12.55 -6.37 9.08
C GLU A 357 13.35 -6.91 7.89
N GLY A 358 12.69 -7.46 6.87
CA GLY A 358 13.36 -8.07 5.72
C GLY A 358 13.99 -9.45 6.02
N LYS A 359 13.41 -10.22 6.95
CA LYS A 359 13.87 -11.57 7.30
C LYS A 359 13.38 -12.59 6.27
N ARG A 360 14.10 -12.68 5.14
CA ARG A 360 13.73 -13.47 3.96
C ARG A 360 13.52 -14.96 4.25
N GLU A 361 14.32 -15.55 5.13
CA GLU A 361 14.23 -16.99 5.42
C GLU A 361 12.89 -17.38 6.05
N VAL A 362 12.31 -16.52 6.91
CA VAL A 362 10.97 -16.74 7.48
C VAL A 362 9.89 -16.65 6.40
N ILE A 363 10.03 -15.69 5.47
CA ILE A 363 9.07 -15.52 4.37
C ILE A 363 9.11 -16.72 3.42
N LYS A 364 10.31 -17.24 3.15
CA LYS A 364 10.57 -18.33 2.20
C LYS A 364 9.74 -19.58 2.49
N GLU A 365 9.52 -19.90 3.76
CA GLU A 365 8.75 -21.08 4.19
C GLU A 365 7.30 -21.08 3.70
N HIS A 366 6.75 -19.89 3.41
CA HIS A 366 5.37 -19.74 2.96
C HIS A 366 5.21 -19.64 1.43
N ILE A 367 6.31 -19.41 0.70
CA ILE A 367 6.27 -19.20 -0.74
C ILE A 367 5.68 -20.38 -1.53
N PRO A 368 6.03 -21.66 -1.25
CA PRO A 368 5.49 -22.79 -2.01
C PRO A 368 3.96 -22.83 -1.99
N ALA A 369 3.34 -22.74 -0.81
CA ALA A 369 1.89 -22.77 -0.66
C ALA A 369 1.20 -21.60 -1.38
N LEU A 370 1.76 -20.38 -1.29
CA LEU A 370 1.21 -19.21 -1.99
C LEU A 370 1.27 -19.37 -3.52
N VAL A 371 2.36 -19.96 -4.04
CA VAL A 371 2.51 -20.23 -5.48
C VAL A 371 1.53 -21.29 -5.95
N ASP A 372 1.29 -22.33 -5.15
CA ASP A 372 0.37 -23.40 -5.50
C ASP A 372 -1.09 -22.90 -5.52
N ASP A 373 -1.51 -22.10 -4.54
CA ASP A 373 -2.82 -21.42 -4.53
C ASP A 373 -3.01 -20.52 -5.79
N LEU A 374 -1.99 -19.75 -6.17
CA LEU A 374 -2.05 -18.91 -7.38
C LEU A 374 -2.20 -19.72 -8.66
N LYS A 375 -1.58 -20.90 -8.72
CA LYS A 375 -1.68 -21.80 -9.88
C LYS A 375 -3.02 -22.53 -9.95
N SER A 376 -3.68 -22.74 -8.81
CA SER A 376 -5.00 -23.36 -8.77
C SER A 376 -6.16 -22.41 -9.08
N LEU A 377 -5.91 -21.10 -9.16
CA LEU A 377 -6.95 -20.13 -9.49
C LEU A 377 -7.55 -20.34 -10.87
N ASP A 378 -8.88 -20.21 -10.92
CA ASP A 378 -9.61 -20.10 -12.19
C ASP A 378 -9.04 -18.91 -13.00
N GLY A 379 -8.62 -19.19 -14.23
CA GLY A 379 -8.03 -18.19 -15.11
C GLY A 379 -6.50 -18.10 -15.08
N TYR A 380 -5.78 -18.88 -14.25
CA TYR A 380 -4.31 -18.92 -14.26
C TYR A 380 -3.73 -19.12 -15.67
N ALA A 381 -4.32 -20.01 -16.47
CA ALA A 381 -3.89 -20.31 -17.85
C ALA A 381 -3.78 -19.05 -18.74
N ARG A 382 -4.66 -18.06 -18.56
CA ARG A 382 -4.62 -16.77 -19.29
C ARG A 382 -3.37 -15.96 -18.95
N TYR A 383 -2.92 -16.03 -17.70
CA TYR A 383 -1.81 -15.26 -17.15
C TYR A 383 -0.48 -16.03 -17.14
N GLU A 384 -0.52 -17.35 -17.33
CA GLU A 384 0.61 -18.27 -17.12
C GLU A 384 1.88 -17.82 -17.84
N ARG A 385 1.80 -17.51 -19.15
CA ARG A 385 2.94 -17.06 -19.96
C ARG A 385 3.68 -15.83 -19.38
N TYR A 386 3.01 -15.02 -18.55
CA TYR A 386 3.56 -13.83 -17.92
C TYR A 386 3.91 -14.05 -16.45
N ALA A 387 3.09 -14.82 -15.72
CA ALA A 387 3.24 -15.08 -14.30
C ALA A 387 4.28 -16.17 -14.00
N SER A 388 4.32 -17.25 -14.79
CA SER A 388 5.15 -18.43 -14.52
C SER A 388 6.65 -18.14 -14.38
N PRO A 389 7.28 -17.21 -15.14
CA PRO A 389 8.69 -16.89 -14.94
C PRO A 389 8.98 -16.26 -13.58
N LEU A 390 8.10 -15.40 -13.07
CA LEU A 390 8.24 -14.80 -11.73
C LEU A 390 7.99 -15.85 -10.64
N LEU A 391 6.99 -16.71 -10.80
CA LEU A 391 6.73 -17.82 -9.88
C LEU A 391 7.92 -18.80 -9.82
N LEU A 392 8.63 -19.01 -10.93
CA LEU A 392 9.87 -19.78 -10.93
C LEU A 392 10.98 -19.08 -10.12
N GLN A 393 11.14 -17.76 -10.25
CA GLN A 393 12.12 -17.02 -9.43
C GLN A 393 11.79 -17.10 -7.94
N LEU A 394 10.51 -17.10 -7.57
CA LEU A 394 10.04 -17.34 -6.20
C LEU A 394 10.47 -18.72 -5.68
N LYS A 395 10.31 -19.78 -6.49
CA LYS A 395 10.78 -21.12 -6.10
C LYS A 395 12.31 -21.19 -5.98
N LEU A 396 13.06 -20.46 -6.80
CA LEU A 396 14.52 -20.43 -6.78
C LEU A 396 15.09 -19.52 -5.68
N GLY A 397 14.30 -18.61 -5.10
CA GLY A 397 14.72 -17.71 -4.02
C GLY A 397 15.77 -16.67 -4.40
N ARG A 398 15.89 -16.34 -5.70
CA ARG A 398 16.89 -15.39 -6.20
C ARG A 398 16.44 -13.96 -5.95
N THR A 399 17.33 -13.14 -5.40
CA THR A 399 17.11 -11.69 -5.33
C THR A 399 17.45 -11.02 -6.65
N TRP A 400 16.77 -9.92 -6.98
CA TRP A 400 17.23 -9.04 -8.05
C TRP A 400 18.30 -8.05 -7.54
N ASP A 401 19.06 -7.47 -8.47
CA ASP A 401 20.06 -6.44 -8.20
C ASP A 401 19.55 -5.06 -8.61
N GLU A 402 19.31 -4.21 -7.62
CA GLU A 402 18.77 -2.84 -7.78
C GLU A 402 19.84 -1.83 -8.25
N SER A 403 21.12 -2.22 -8.36
CA SER A 403 22.19 -1.33 -8.82
C SER A 403 22.30 -1.21 -10.35
N ARG A 404 21.65 -2.11 -11.09
CA ARG A 404 21.78 -2.23 -12.55
C ARG A 404 21.06 -1.10 -13.28
N ASP A 405 21.59 -0.75 -14.45
CA ASP A 405 20.88 0.09 -15.41
C ASP A 405 19.70 -0.67 -16.01
N ILE A 406 18.48 -0.29 -15.65
CA ILE A 406 17.27 -0.94 -16.14
C ILE A 406 17.11 -0.78 -17.66
N ARG A 407 17.67 0.28 -18.27
CA ARG A 407 17.55 0.48 -19.74
C ARG A 407 18.09 -0.70 -20.52
N LYS A 408 19.21 -1.28 -20.07
CA LYS A 408 19.84 -2.45 -20.70
C LYS A 408 18.95 -3.69 -20.60
N LEU A 409 18.26 -3.87 -19.48
CA LEU A 409 17.35 -5.00 -19.25
C LEU A 409 16.06 -4.91 -20.06
N TRP A 410 15.62 -3.68 -20.30
CA TRP A 410 14.40 -3.37 -21.05
C TRP A 410 14.64 -3.11 -22.54
N ASN A 411 15.89 -3.24 -23.02
CA ASN A 411 16.30 -2.91 -24.39
C ASN A 411 15.87 -1.49 -24.81
N ILE A 412 15.94 -0.53 -23.89
CA ILE A 412 15.64 0.87 -24.15
C ILE A 412 16.87 1.48 -24.81
N ARG A 413 16.71 1.90 -26.07
CA ARG A 413 17.75 2.62 -26.80
C ARG A 413 17.83 4.05 -26.26
N ALA A 414 19.05 4.58 -26.10
CA ALA A 414 19.24 6.02 -25.94
C ALA A 414 18.53 6.73 -27.11
N GLY A 415 17.73 7.76 -26.82
CA GLY A 415 17.03 8.51 -27.85
C GLY A 415 18.04 9.07 -28.85
N SER A 416 17.81 8.85 -30.14
CA SER A 416 18.51 9.54 -31.22
C SER A 416 18.01 10.96 -31.38
#